data_AF-A0A3N5Q0P4-F1
#
_entry.id   AF-A0A3N5Q0P4-F1
#
_cell.length_a   1.000
_cell.length_b   1.000
_cell.length_c   1.000
_cell.angle_alpha   90.00
_cell.angle_beta   90.00
_cell.angle_gamma   90.00
#
_symmetry.space_group_name_H-M   'P 1'
#
loop_
_entity.id
_entity.type
_entity.pdbx_description
1 polymer ?
#
loop_
_entity_poly.entity_id
_entity_poly.type
_entity_poly.pdbx_seq_one_letter_code
_entity_poly.pdbx_strand_id
1 'polypeptide(L)'
;VTLKFREGRVYMEDYSADHISTEEAHMLIEDLAPLVSSRSFELFAGVSYRHLLLWRGGPEGISTVPPHDFIGMDVTEAWHIYEEEPLLYGLLTKAITFFHRHSVNEKRRAEGKLPANSLWPWGQGRRPLFATFSQLYGIDSAVVAAVDLIRGLGVWAGMEVIDVPGATGYLDTNYKGKAEAALRALKEKTLVLVHVEAPDEAGHMGDVREKIRAIESFDKEVVGPVMDGLRDMGGSYRILVAPDHYTPVSLKTHGPGPVPYIIYDSLSPKDNSDATFSEPAAEQSPIMIKEGHKLMQRFIGVTPREVELNPKKKASEQRIAQPD
;
A
#
# COMPACT_ATOMS: atom_id res chain seq x y z
N VAL A 1 5.70 -1.77 18.53
CA VAL A 1 5.51 -3.18 18.99
C VAL A 1 5.56 -3.25 20.51
N THR A 2 5.12 -4.37 21.09
CA THR A 2 5.33 -4.75 22.50
C THR A 2 6.32 -5.92 22.56
N LEU A 3 7.49 -5.69 23.15
CA LEU A 3 8.51 -6.71 23.37
C LEU A 3 8.61 -7.10 24.85
N LYS A 4 8.86 -8.38 25.12
CA LYS A 4 9.23 -8.89 26.45
C LYS A 4 10.67 -9.36 26.43
N PHE A 5 11.49 -8.79 27.33
CA PHE A 5 12.87 -9.19 27.55
C PHE A 5 12.93 -10.09 28.80
N ARG A 6 13.34 -11.35 28.65
CA ARG A 6 13.42 -12.34 29.75
C ARG A 6 14.63 -13.24 29.57
N GLU A 7 15.50 -13.30 30.57
CA GLU A 7 16.64 -14.26 30.61
C GLU A 7 17.51 -14.23 29.33
N GLY A 8 17.77 -13.03 28.79
CA GLY A 8 18.56 -12.86 27.56
C GLY A 8 17.81 -13.15 26.26
N ARG A 9 16.49 -13.39 26.32
CA ARG A 9 15.63 -13.59 25.16
C ARG A 9 14.68 -12.42 24.94
N VAL A 10 14.28 -12.24 23.69
CA VAL A 10 13.31 -11.24 23.25
C VAL A 10 12.09 -11.94 22.67
N TYR A 11 10.90 -11.59 23.15
CA TYR A 11 9.63 -12.12 22.64
C TYR A 11 8.79 -10.99 22.07
N MET A 12 8.21 -11.21 20.89
CA MET A 12 7.22 -10.32 20.29
C MET A 12 5.87 -10.60 20.95
N GLU A 13 5.52 -9.87 22.01
CA GLU A 13 4.23 -10.07 22.68
C GLU A 13 3.07 -9.63 21.77
N ASP A 14 3.21 -8.47 21.13
CA ASP A 14 2.24 -7.99 20.15
C ASP A 14 2.90 -7.01 19.16
N TYR A 15 2.62 -7.17 17.87
CA TYR A 15 3.22 -6.33 16.82
C TYR A 15 2.61 -4.92 16.73
N SER A 16 1.38 -4.75 17.21
CA SER A 16 0.60 -3.51 17.10
C SER A 16 0.43 -2.78 18.44
N ALA A 17 0.93 -3.37 19.52
CA ALA A 17 0.63 -2.99 20.89
C ALA A 17 -0.87 -2.91 21.18
N ASP A 18 -1.62 -3.98 20.86
CA ASP A 18 -3.08 -4.03 21.02
C ASP A 18 -3.79 -2.96 20.18
N HIS A 19 -3.48 -2.96 18.87
CA HIS A 19 -3.98 -2.01 17.87
C HIS A 19 -4.00 -0.56 18.39
N ILE A 20 -2.83 -0.09 18.85
CA ILE A 20 -2.69 1.26 19.39
C ILE A 20 -3.36 2.31 18.49
N SER A 21 -4.09 3.24 19.10
CA SER A 21 -4.76 4.30 18.35
C SER A 21 -3.72 5.19 17.65
N THR A 22 -4.12 5.79 16.54
CA THR A 22 -3.25 6.72 15.80
C THR A 22 -2.83 7.88 16.71
N GLU A 23 -3.75 8.40 17.53
CA GLU A 23 -3.52 9.50 18.45
C GLU A 23 -2.46 9.15 19.51
N GLU A 24 -2.58 7.99 20.17
CA GLU A 24 -1.59 7.54 21.15
C GLU A 24 -0.22 7.26 20.51
N ALA A 25 -0.21 6.67 19.32
CA ALA A 25 1.02 6.36 18.60
C ALA A 25 1.73 7.63 18.10
N HIS A 26 0.97 8.64 17.64
CA HIS A 26 1.49 9.95 17.27
C HIS A 26 2.22 10.60 18.43
N MET A 27 1.61 10.65 19.62
CA MET A 27 2.27 11.20 20.81
C MET A 27 3.63 10.53 21.09
N LEU A 28 3.70 9.19 21.04
CA LEU A 28 4.95 8.46 21.25
C LEU A 28 6.02 8.81 20.20
N ILE A 29 5.62 8.82 18.92
CA ILE A 29 6.55 9.00 17.81
C ILE A 29 7.01 10.45 17.71
N GLU A 30 6.11 11.41 17.86
CA GLU A 30 6.40 12.84 17.81
C GLU A 30 7.25 13.28 19.01
N ASP A 31 7.05 12.71 20.20
CA ASP A 31 7.90 13.01 21.35
C ASP A 31 9.30 12.35 21.24
N LEU A 32 9.40 11.18 20.60
CA LEU A 32 10.67 10.52 20.34
C LEU A 32 11.46 11.21 19.22
N ALA A 33 10.79 11.67 18.16
CA ALA A 33 11.41 12.13 16.93
C ALA A 33 12.49 13.21 17.15
N PRO A 34 12.28 14.28 17.95
CA PRO A 34 13.32 15.28 18.23
C PRO A 34 14.56 14.71 18.93
N LEU A 35 14.42 13.63 19.69
CA LEU A 35 15.52 13.01 20.44
C LEU A 35 16.39 12.14 19.55
N VAL A 36 15.85 11.61 18.46
CA VAL A 36 16.54 10.65 17.59
C VAL A 36 16.85 11.22 16.20
N SER A 37 16.20 12.32 15.83
CA SER A 37 16.45 13.03 14.59
C SER A 37 17.89 13.51 14.54
N SER A 38 18.56 13.17 13.44
CA SER A 38 19.96 13.48 13.20
C SER A 38 20.20 13.67 11.71
N ARG A 39 21.46 13.85 11.29
CA ARG A 39 21.80 13.81 9.85
C ARG A 39 21.46 12.46 9.22
N SER A 40 21.43 11.38 10.01
CA SER A 40 21.23 10.02 9.53
C SER A 40 19.77 9.58 9.62
N PHE A 41 19.07 9.91 10.70
CA PHE A 41 17.72 9.42 10.97
C PHE A 41 16.69 10.53 11.03
N GLU A 42 15.49 10.21 10.53
CA GLU A 42 14.28 10.98 10.72
C GLU A 42 13.11 10.01 10.89
N LEU A 43 12.21 10.32 11.81
CA LEU A 43 11.09 9.46 12.20
C LEU A 43 9.78 10.17 11.89
N PHE A 44 8.87 9.51 11.19
CA PHE A 44 7.57 10.06 10.79
C PHE A 44 6.43 9.22 11.34
N ALA A 45 5.48 9.88 11.99
CA ALA A 45 4.26 9.25 12.45
C ALA A 45 3.34 8.93 11.26
N GLY A 46 3.11 7.64 11.00
CA GLY A 46 2.05 7.16 10.09
C GLY A 46 0.74 6.85 10.81
N VAL A 47 0.05 5.77 10.45
CA VAL A 47 -1.27 5.41 10.97
C VAL A 47 -1.17 4.25 11.96
N SER A 48 -1.83 4.39 13.12
CA SER A 48 -1.78 3.39 14.20
C SER A 48 -0.33 2.99 14.51
N TYR A 49 0.03 1.70 14.47
CA TYR A 49 1.38 1.18 14.75
C TYR A 49 2.37 1.28 13.57
N ARG A 50 1.95 1.79 12.40
CA ARG A 50 2.77 1.86 11.17
C ARG A 50 3.40 3.24 11.04
N HIS A 51 4.71 3.30 11.17
CA HIS A 51 5.49 4.55 11.11
C HIS A 51 6.68 4.38 10.16
N LEU A 52 7.30 5.49 9.76
CA LEU A 52 8.42 5.47 8.81
C LEU A 52 9.71 5.94 9.48
N LEU A 53 10.77 5.14 9.33
CA LEU A 53 12.13 5.52 9.67
C LEU A 53 12.89 5.82 8.37
N LEU A 54 13.25 7.07 8.15
CA LEU A 54 14.11 7.47 7.04
C LEU A 54 15.57 7.44 7.49
N TRP A 55 16.33 6.49 6.95
CA TRP A 55 17.77 6.36 7.20
C TRP A 55 18.59 6.81 5.97
N ARG A 56 19.18 8.00 6.08
CA ARG A 56 20.10 8.56 5.08
C ARG A 56 21.47 7.90 5.19
N GLY A 57 21.92 7.31 4.09
CA GLY A 57 23.20 6.58 4.03
C GLY A 57 23.19 5.24 4.76
N GLY A 58 22.02 4.73 5.14
CA GLY A 58 21.90 3.39 5.72
C GLY A 58 22.26 2.28 4.73
N PRO A 59 22.70 1.12 5.24
CA PRO A 59 23.05 -0.05 4.43
C PRO A 59 21.79 -0.64 3.77
N GLU A 60 22.01 -1.47 2.75
CA GLU A 60 20.96 -2.25 2.09
C GLU A 60 21.01 -3.71 2.51
N GLY A 61 19.84 -4.35 2.57
CA GLY A 61 19.75 -5.78 2.80
C GLY A 61 19.88 -6.21 4.25
N ILE A 62 19.55 -5.33 5.21
CA ILE A 62 19.37 -5.77 6.60
C ILE A 62 18.26 -6.83 6.59
N SER A 63 18.55 -8.02 7.12
CA SER A 63 17.63 -9.15 7.10
C SER A 63 16.51 -8.98 8.14
N THR A 64 15.61 -8.03 7.90
CA THR A 64 14.48 -7.76 8.78
C THR A 64 13.34 -8.74 8.54
N VAL A 65 12.57 -9.06 9.58
CA VAL A 65 11.36 -9.87 9.47
C VAL A 65 10.09 -9.06 9.77
N PRO A 66 8.97 -9.32 9.07
CA PRO A 66 7.70 -8.67 9.37
C PRO A 66 7.22 -9.07 10.79
N PRO A 67 6.84 -8.11 11.66
CA PRO A 67 6.55 -8.42 13.06
C PRO A 67 5.23 -9.19 13.26
N HIS A 68 4.29 -9.12 12.31
CA HIS A 68 2.99 -9.79 12.40
C HIS A 68 3.09 -11.32 12.23
N ASP A 69 4.18 -11.83 11.65
CA ASP A 69 4.40 -13.28 11.51
C ASP A 69 4.92 -13.93 12.81
N PHE A 70 5.31 -13.13 13.81
CA PHE A 70 6.03 -13.60 15.00
C PHE A 70 5.29 -13.33 16.33
N ILE A 71 3.98 -13.09 16.30
CA ILE A 71 3.19 -12.79 17.52
C ILE A 71 3.29 -13.95 18.51
N GLY A 72 3.65 -13.64 19.76
CA GLY A 72 3.86 -14.61 20.83
C GLY A 72 5.14 -15.45 20.70
N MET A 73 5.97 -15.21 19.68
CA MET A 73 7.16 -16.01 19.39
C MET A 73 8.44 -15.38 19.95
N ASP A 74 9.46 -16.23 20.09
CA ASP A 74 10.84 -15.82 20.37
C ASP A 74 11.42 -15.16 19.11
N VAL A 75 11.85 -13.90 19.23
CA VAL A 75 12.43 -13.08 18.15
C VAL A 75 13.87 -12.69 18.46
N THR A 76 14.55 -13.41 19.36
CA THR A 76 15.92 -13.10 19.80
C THR A 76 16.89 -13.00 18.62
N GLU A 77 16.90 -13.98 17.71
CA GLU A 77 17.77 -13.96 16.53
C GLU A 77 17.44 -12.80 15.58
N ALA A 78 16.15 -12.51 15.37
CA ALA A 78 15.73 -11.37 14.56
C ALA A 78 16.14 -10.02 15.20
N TRP A 79 16.14 -9.95 16.54
CA TRP A 79 16.62 -8.79 17.27
C TRP A 79 18.13 -8.61 17.18
N HIS A 80 18.90 -9.70 17.26
CA HIS A 80 20.36 -9.70 17.11
C HIS A 80 20.82 -9.08 15.78
N ILE A 81 20.05 -9.25 14.70
CA ILE A 81 20.34 -8.62 13.40
C ILE A 81 20.42 -7.09 13.51
N TYR A 82 19.62 -6.47 14.38
CA TYR A 82 19.69 -5.02 14.59
C TYR A 82 20.94 -4.62 15.38
N GLU A 83 21.49 -5.50 16.23
CA GLU A 83 22.68 -5.24 17.05
C GLU A 83 23.95 -5.17 16.20
N GLU A 84 23.97 -5.85 15.05
CA GLU A 84 25.04 -5.80 14.06
C GLU A 84 25.16 -4.43 13.38
N GLU A 85 24.13 -3.57 13.50
CA GLU A 85 24.07 -2.22 12.92
C GLU A 85 24.09 -1.15 14.02
N PRO A 86 25.27 -0.66 14.47
CA PRO A 86 25.41 0.11 15.71
C PRO A 86 24.55 1.38 15.78
N LEU A 87 24.38 2.07 14.64
CA LEU A 87 23.55 3.28 14.57
C LEU A 87 22.07 2.95 14.75
N LEU A 88 21.60 1.86 14.12
CA LEU A 88 20.23 1.40 14.26
C LEU A 88 19.98 0.87 15.68
N TYR A 89 20.88 0.05 16.20
CA TYR A 89 20.77 -0.46 17.56
C TYR A 89 20.72 0.64 18.62
N GLY A 90 21.56 1.67 18.46
CA GLY A 90 21.55 2.84 19.33
C GLY A 90 20.21 3.58 19.31
N LEU A 91 19.60 3.73 18.13
CA LEU A 91 18.24 4.27 17.97
C LEU A 91 17.20 3.42 18.72
N LEU A 92 17.19 2.11 18.50
CA LEU A 92 16.20 1.20 19.08
C LEU A 92 16.30 1.15 20.61
N THR A 93 17.53 1.08 21.14
CA THR A 93 17.77 1.08 22.60
C THR A 93 17.32 2.39 23.25
N LYS A 94 17.56 3.52 22.59
CA LYS A 94 17.08 4.82 23.03
C LYS A 94 15.55 4.90 23.03
N ALA A 95 14.91 4.38 21.97
CA ALA A 95 13.46 4.31 21.87
C ALA A 95 12.86 3.46 22.99
N ILE A 96 13.42 2.27 23.28
CA ILE A 96 12.97 1.40 24.38
C ILE A 96 13.04 2.14 25.73
N THR A 97 14.16 2.80 26.00
CA THR A 97 14.36 3.56 27.24
C THR A 97 13.35 4.69 27.37
N PHE A 98 13.12 5.43 26.28
CA PHE A 98 12.18 6.54 26.23
C PHE A 98 10.74 6.07 26.43
N PHE A 99 10.31 5.05 25.68
CA PHE A 99 8.95 4.52 25.75
C PHE A 99 8.61 3.86 27.08
N HIS A 100 9.59 3.33 27.81
CA HIS A 100 9.34 2.69 29.10
C HIS A 100 8.63 3.61 30.10
N ARG A 101 8.99 4.91 30.12
CA ARG A 101 8.46 5.93 31.04
C ARG A 101 7.54 6.95 30.36
N HIS A 102 7.11 6.67 29.13
CA HIS A 102 6.24 7.59 28.42
C HIS A 102 4.84 7.58 29.02
N SER A 103 4.22 8.74 29.21
CA SER A 103 2.91 8.91 29.83
C SER A 103 1.82 8.07 29.14
N VAL A 104 1.86 7.96 27.81
CA VAL A 104 0.99 7.07 27.03
C VAL A 104 1.11 5.63 27.50
N ASN A 105 2.33 5.10 27.63
CA ASN A 105 2.53 3.71 28.06
C ASN A 105 2.23 3.49 29.54
N GLU A 106 2.41 4.50 30.40
CA GLU A 106 1.96 4.44 31.79
C GLU A 106 0.42 4.33 31.88
N LYS A 107 -0.29 5.16 31.11
CA LYS A 107 -1.75 5.09 31.00
C LYS A 107 -2.22 3.75 30.44
N ARG A 108 -1.62 3.27 29.34
CA ARG A 108 -1.96 1.97 28.74
C ARG A 108 -1.83 0.84 29.74
N ARG A 109 -0.73 0.79 30.50
CA ARG A 109 -0.54 -0.21 31.57
C ARG A 109 -1.59 -0.08 32.69
N ALA A 110 -1.92 1.13 33.11
CA ALA A 110 -2.96 1.36 34.12
C ALA A 110 -4.36 0.89 33.66
N GLU A 111 -4.61 0.94 32.36
CA GLU A 111 -5.83 0.44 31.71
C GLU A 111 -5.78 -1.06 31.36
N GLY A 112 -4.67 -1.76 31.66
CA GLY A 112 -4.48 -3.17 31.32
C GLY A 112 -4.18 -3.44 29.83
N LYS A 113 -3.90 -2.41 29.04
CA LYS A 113 -3.51 -2.51 27.63
C LYS A 113 -2.01 -2.77 27.47
N LEU A 114 -1.62 -3.36 26.35
CA LEU A 114 -0.22 -3.59 26.02
C LEU A 114 0.49 -2.26 25.67
N PRO A 115 1.68 -1.98 26.24
CA PRO A 115 2.44 -0.76 25.94
C PRO A 115 3.22 -0.89 24.63
N ALA A 116 3.22 0.16 23.80
CA ALA A 116 4.11 0.27 22.66
C ALA A 116 5.53 0.62 23.14
N ASN A 117 6.33 -0.39 23.47
CA ASN A 117 7.59 -0.22 24.19
C ASN A 117 8.85 -0.32 23.32
N SER A 118 8.72 -0.63 22.03
CA SER A 118 9.86 -0.69 21.11
C SER A 118 9.46 -0.32 19.67
N LEU A 119 10.46 0.16 18.92
CA LEU A 119 10.41 0.27 17.47
C LEU A 119 10.87 -1.07 16.86
N TRP A 120 10.25 -1.47 15.74
CA TRP A 120 10.63 -2.67 14.99
C TRP A 120 10.76 -2.32 13.50
N PRO A 121 11.96 -1.96 13.02
CA PRO A 121 12.19 -1.63 11.62
C PRO A 121 12.08 -2.88 10.74
N TRP A 122 11.18 -2.84 9.75
CA TRP A 122 11.04 -3.90 8.76
C TRP A 122 10.58 -3.30 7.43
N GLY A 123 10.68 -4.07 6.34
CA GLY A 123 10.22 -3.61 5.03
C GLY A 123 11.12 -2.53 4.43
N GLN A 124 12.44 -2.69 4.58
CA GLN A 124 13.43 -1.79 4.00
C GLN A 124 13.17 -1.57 2.50
N GLY A 125 13.21 -0.30 2.07
CA GLY A 125 13.14 0.07 0.66
C GLY A 125 13.89 1.36 0.35
N ARG A 126 14.28 1.53 -0.91
CA ARG A 126 14.74 2.81 -1.46
C ARG A 126 13.56 3.51 -2.11
N ARG A 127 13.64 4.85 -2.21
CA ARG A 127 12.73 5.61 -3.06
C ARG A 127 12.87 5.09 -4.50
N PRO A 128 11.83 4.48 -5.08
CA PRO A 128 11.91 3.99 -6.44
C PRO A 128 11.88 5.16 -7.42
N LEU A 129 12.36 4.88 -8.62
CA LEU A 129 12.25 5.78 -9.76
C LEU A 129 11.29 5.12 -10.75
N PHE A 130 10.13 5.73 -10.95
CA PHE A 130 9.15 5.32 -11.96
C PHE A 130 8.77 6.52 -12.81
N ALA A 131 8.38 6.25 -14.07
CA ALA A 131 7.86 7.29 -14.94
C ALA A 131 6.41 7.58 -14.55
N THR A 132 6.04 8.85 -14.55
CA THR A 132 4.67 9.27 -14.31
C THR A 132 3.76 8.94 -15.50
N PHE A 133 2.44 8.89 -15.29
CA PHE A 133 1.47 8.77 -16.38
C PHE A 133 1.59 9.91 -17.40
N SER A 134 1.90 11.12 -16.94
CA SER A 134 2.16 12.26 -17.82
C SER A 134 3.39 12.03 -18.72
N GLN A 135 4.47 11.48 -18.16
CA GLN A 135 5.68 11.18 -18.94
C GLN A 135 5.45 10.03 -19.94
N LEU A 136 4.77 8.96 -19.50
CA LEU A 136 4.54 7.76 -20.34
C LEU A 136 3.49 8.00 -21.42
N TYR A 137 2.38 8.64 -21.08
CA TYR A 137 1.18 8.70 -21.94
C TYR A 137 0.74 10.12 -22.26
N GLY A 138 1.31 11.14 -21.63
CA GLY A 138 0.87 12.53 -21.80
C GLY A 138 -0.48 12.81 -21.15
N ILE A 139 -0.90 11.99 -20.20
CA ILE A 139 -2.21 12.10 -19.54
C ILE A 139 -2.06 12.57 -18.09
N ASP A 140 -3.03 13.35 -17.66
CA ASP A 140 -3.25 13.64 -16.25
C ASP A 140 -4.09 12.54 -15.60
N SER A 141 -3.88 12.34 -14.31
CA SER A 141 -4.49 11.21 -13.63
C SER A 141 -4.71 11.47 -12.15
N ALA A 142 -5.65 10.73 -11.57
CA ALA A 142 -5.92 10.75 -10.14
C ALA A 142 -6.15 9.34 -9.58
N VAL A 143 -5.93 9.18 -8.28
CA VAL A 143 -6.15 7.94 -7.54
C VAL A 143 -7.12 8.18 -6.38
N VAL A 144 -8.13 7.33 -6.30
CA VAL A 144 -9.10 7.26 -5.19
C VAL A 144 -8.84 5.97 -4.44
N ALA A 145 -8.09 6.05 -3.34
CA ALA A 145 -7.69 4.89 -2.54
C ALA A 145 -7.67 5.22 -1.05
N ALA A 146 -8.01 4.23 -0.22
CA ALA A 146 -7.85 4.33 1.23
C ALA A 146 -6.46 3.89 1.70
N VAL A 147 -5.93 2.82 1.09
CA VAL A 147 -4.69 2.16 1.49
C VAL A 147 -3.48 3.02 1.15
N ASP A 148 -2.64 3.31 2.16
CA ASP A 148 -1.47 4.18 2.03
C ASP A 148 -0.48 3.71 0.96
N LEU A 149 -0.31 2.39 0.79
CA LEU A 149 0.54 1.82 -0.25
C LEU A 149 0.10 2.26 -1.65
N ILE A 150 -1.19 2.12 -1.96
CA ILE A 150 -1.75 2.50 -3.26
C ILE A 150 -1.70 4.01 -3.46
N ARG A 151 -1.98 4.79 -2.41
CA ARG A 151 -1.85 6.26 -2.45
C ARG A 151 -0.41 6.67 -2.75
N GLY A 152 0.57 6.06 -2.09
CA GLY A 152 1.99 6.32 -2.29
C GLY A 152 2.47 5.96 -3.70
N LEU A 153 2.02 4.82 -4.24
CA LEU A 153 2.26 4.45 -5.64
C LEU A 153 1.65 5.46 -6.61
N GLY A 154 0.44 5.95 -6.33
CA GLY A 154 -0.20 7.03 -7.10
C GLY A 154 0.64 8.31 -7.11
N VAL A 155 1.14 8.74 -5.95
CA VAL A 155 2.06 9.91 -5.86
C VAL A 155 3.30 9.70 -6.74
N TRP A 156 3.92 8.52 -6.69
CA TRP A 156 5.09 8.23 -7.54
C TRP A 156 4.75 8.14 -9.02
N ALA A 157 3.55 7.69 -9.37
CA ALA A 157 3.05 7.68 -10.75
C ALA A 157 2.56 9.06 -11.23
N GLY A 158 2.68 10.11 -10.40
CA GLY A 158 2.26 11.48 -10.74
C GLY A 158 0.75 11.68 -10.75
N MET A 159 0.02 10.85 -10.01
CA MET A 159 -1.43 10.93 -9.87
C MET A 159 -1.79 11.89 -8.72
N GLU A 160 -2.87 12.64 -8.89
CA GLU A 160 -3.49 13.38 -7.78
C GLU A 160 -4.18 12.40 -6.82
N VAL A 161 -3.84 12.46 -5.53
CA VAL A 161 -4.49 11.62 -4.51
C VAL A 161 -5.76 12.32 -4.03
N ILE A 162 -6.90 11.65 -4.19
CA ILE A 162 -8.21 12.19 -3.77
C ILE A 162 -8.63 11.57 -2.46
N ASP A 163 -8.78 12.41 -1.44
CA ASP A 163 -9.32 12.01 -0.14
C ASP A 163 -10.83 11.82 -0.18
N VAL A 164 -11.29 10.70 0.38
CA VAL A 164 -12.72 10.37 0.48
C VAL A 164 -13.07 10.15 1.95
N PRO A 165 -13.90 11.02 2.56
CA PRO A 165 -14.35 10.81 3.93
C PRO A 165 -15.02 9.44 4.10
N GLY A 166 -14.61 8.70 5.14
CA GLY A 166 -15.11 7.34 5.40
C GLY A 166 -14.50 6.25 4.52
N ALA A 167 -13.52 6.55 3.67
CA ALA A 167 -12.77 5.51 2.97
C ALA A 167 -11.75 4.86 3.91
N THR A 168 -12.18 3.86 4.67
CA THR A 168 -11.38 3.17 5.70
C THR A 168 -10.36 2.18 5.15
N GLY A 169 -10.61 1.62 3.96
CA GLY A 169 -9.81 0.49 3.44
C GLY A 169 -10.20 -0.85 4.05
N TYR A 170 -11.32 -0.93 4.77
CA TYR A 170 -11.84 -2.16 5.35
C TYR A 170 -13.27 -2.43 4.85
N LEU A 171 -13.95 -3.44 5.41
CA LEU A 171 -15.31 -3.83 5.02
C LEU A 171 -16.36 -2.70 5.16
N ASP A 172 -16.13 -1.75 6.06
CA ASP A 172 -17.00 -0.60 6.34
C ASP A 172 -16.68 0.65 5.48
N THR A 173 -15.86 0.49 4.44
CA THR A 173 -15.40 1.61 3.61
C THR A 173 -16.54 2.31 2.87
N ASN A 174 -16.41 3.62 2.64
CA ASN A 174 -17.38 4.39 1.86
C ASN A 174 -17.25 4.13 0.34
N TYR A 175 -17.84 3.03 -0.15
CA TYR A 175 -17.85 2.66 -1.57
C TYR A 175 -18.43 3.77 -2.45
N LYS A 176 -19.63 4.23 -2.13
CA LYS A 176 -20.33 5.27 -2.88
C LYS A 176 -19.52 6.57 -2.97
N GLY A 177 -18.91 6.99 -1.87
CA GLY A 177 -18.06 8.18 -1.83
C GLY A 177 -16.85 8.07 -2.77
N LYS A 178 -16.29 6.87 -2.92
CA LYS A 178 -15.21 6.62 -3.90
C LYS A 178 -15.69 6.77 -5.34
N ALA A 179 -16.87 6.21 -5.67
CA ALA A 179 -17.48 6.34 -6.99
C ALA A 179 -17.77 7.82 -7.33
N GLU A 180 -18.38 8.55 -6.41
CA GLU A 180 -18.68 9.98 -6.59
C GLU A 180 -17.41 10.81 -6.74
N ALA A 181 -16.37 10.52 -5.95
CA ALA A 181 -15.07 11.18 -6.06
C ALA A 181 -14.41 10.92 -7.42
N ALA A 182 -14.48 9.68 -7.91
CA ALA A 182 -13.95 9.32 -9.21
C ALA A 182 -14.66 10.08 -10.34
N LEU A 183 -15.99 10.12 -10.33
CA LEU A 183 -16.78 10.85 -11.32
C LEU A 183 -16.53 12.36 -11.28
N ARG A 184 -16.33 12.95 -10.09
CA ARG A 184 -15.92 14.36 -9.98
C ARG A 184 -14.55 14.60 -10.60
N ALA A 185 -13.58 13.74 -10.33
CA ALA A 185 -12.23 13.87 -10.85
C ALA A 185 -12.17 13.69 -12.37
N LEU A 186 -12.97 12.77 -12.94
CA LEU A 186 -13.04 12.54 -14.38
C LEU A 186 -13.55 13.74 -15.19
N LYS A 187 -14.12 14.77 -14.54
CA LYS A 187 -14.45 16.03 -15.22
C LYS A 187 -13.22 16.83 -15.64
N GLU A 188 -12.10 16.61 -14.95
CA GLU A 188 -10.86 17.34 -15.16
C GLU A 188 -9.71 16.43 -15.58
N LYS A 189 -9.73 15.15 -15.18
CA LYS A 189 -8.66 14.18 -15.43
C LYS A 189 -9.01 13.21 -16.54
N THR A 190 -7.98 12.79 -17.27
CA THR A 190 -8.09 11.77 -18.33
C THR A 190 -8.20 10.34 -17.76
N LEU A 191 -7.54 10.06 -16.64
CA LEU A 191 -7.52 8.73 -16.02
C LEU A 191 -7.79 8.82 -14.52
N VAL A 192 -8.70 8.00 -14.01
CA VAL A 192 -8.89 7.83 -12.57
C VAL A 192 -8.79 6.36 -12.19
N LEU A 193 -7.90 6.05 -11.26
CA LEU A 193 -7.79 4.74 -10.62
C LEU A 193 -8.65 4.74 -9.34
N VAL A 194 -9.60 3.83 -9.25
CA VAL A 194 -10.40 3.62 -8.03
C VAL A 194 -10.00 2.29 -7.41
N HIS A 195 -9.64 2.32 -6.13
CA HIS A 195 -9.16 1.16 -5.40
C HIS A 195 -10.06 0.81 -4.21
N VAL A 196 -10.39 -0.47 -4.08
CA VAL A 196 -11.24 -1.01 -3.02
C VAL A 196 -10.57 -2.26 -2.43
N GLU A 197 -10.13 -2.13 -1.18
CA GLU A 197 -9.37 -3.16 -0.45
C GLU A 197 -10.25 -4.27 0.14
N ALA A 198 -11.51 -3.96 0.46
CA ALA A 198 -12.39 -4.84 1.25
C ALA A 198 -12.47 -6.32 0.79
N PRO A 199 -12.50 -6.65 -0.52
CA PRO A 199 -12.46 -8.06 -0.95
C PRO A 199 -11.20 -8.82 -0.53
N ASP A 200 -10.06 -8.14 -0.41
CA ASP A 200 -8.78 -8.72 -0.01
C ASP A 200 -8.76 -9.00 1.51
N GLU A 201 -9.15 -8.02 2.32
CA GLU A 201 -9.31 -8.16 3.78
C GLU A 201 -10.22 -9.33 4.15
N ALA A 202 -11.35 -9.50 3.44
CA ALA A 202 -12.21 -10.66 3.63
C ALA A 202 -11.53 -12.00 3.28
N GLY A 203 -10.66 -11.98 2.26
CA GLY A 203 -9.78 -13.10 1.91
C GLY A 203 -8.83 -13.46 3.05
N HIS A 204 -8.14 -12.48 3.63
CA HIS A 204 -7.24 -12.66 4.77
C HIS A 204 -7.94 -13.15 6.04
N MET A 205 -9.16 -12.69 6.30
CA MET A 205 -9.97 -13.22 7.41
C MET A 205 -10.40 -14.68 7.18
N GLY A 206 -10.44 -15.11 5.93
CA GLY A 206 -11.00 -16.38 5.51
C GLY A 206 -12.53 -16.39 5.62
N ASP A 207 -13.17 -15.24 5.45
CA ASP A 207 -14.62 -15.09 5.50
C ASP A 207 -15.21 -15.02 4.09
N VAL A 208 -15.76 -16.15 3.65
CA VAL A 208 -16.39 -16.26 2.32
C VAL A 208 -17.60 -15.32 2.20
N ARG A 209 -18.38 -15.15 3.26
CA ARG A 209 -19.62 -14.35 3.21
C ARG A 209 -19.29 -12.87 3.08
N GLU A 210 -18.32 -12.40 3.85
CA GLU A 210 -17.84 -11.03 3.71
C GLU A 210 -17.16 -10.79 2.37
N LYS A 211 -16.41 -11.77 1.84
CA LYS A 211 -15.77 -11.62 0.52
C LYS A 211 -16.81 -11.47 -0.59
N ILE A 212 -17.86 -12.29 -0.57
CA ILE A 212 -18.98 -12.16 -1.51
C ILE A 212 -19.65 -10.79 -1.37
N ARG A 213 -19.99 -10.38 -0.14
CA ARG A 213 -20.62 -9.09 0.12
C ARG A 213 -19.75 -7.91 -0.37
N ALA A 214 -18.45 -7.96 -0.15
CA ALA A 214 -17.52 -6.91 -0.57
C ALA A 214 -17.45 -6.80 -2.10
N ILE A 215 -17.48 -7.92 -2.82
CA ILE A 215 -17.53 -7.95 -4.30
C ILE A 215 -18.87 -7.39 -4.79
N GLU A 216 -19.99 -7.83 -4.22
CA GLU A 216 -21.33 -7.33 -4.58
C GLU A 216 -21.48 -5.83 -4.30
N SER A 217 -20.91 -5.34 -3.18
CA SER A 217 -20.91 -3.91 -2.82
C SER A 217 -20.03 -3.11 -3.77
N PHE A 218 -18.86 -3.65 -4.16
CA PHE A 218 -18.01 -3.03 -5.18
C PHE A 218 -18.74 -2.90 -6.52
N ASP A 219 -19.40 -3.96 -6.98
CA ASP A 219 -20.18 -3.94 -8.22
C ASP A 219 -21.33 -2.91 -8.16
N LYS A 220 -22.16 -2.99 -7.13
CA LYS A 220 -23.36 -2.16 -6.96
C LYS A 220 -23.07 -0.70 -6.65
N GLU A 221 -22.05 -0.41 -5.84
CA GLU A 221 -21.81 0.93 -5.30
C GLU A 221 -20.63 1.65 -5.95
N VAL A 222 -19.79 0.94 -6.72
CA VAL A 222 -18.67 1.53 -7.46
C VAL A 222 -18.80 1.31 -8.96
N VAL A 223 -18.78 0.06 -9.43
CA VAL A 223 -18.73 -0.24 -10.87
C VAL A 223 -19.97 0.29 -11.58
N GLY A 224 -21.16 -0.11 -11.13
CA GLY A 224 -22.43 0.35 -11.71
C GLY A 224 -22.58 1.89 -11.70
N PRO A 225 -22.43 2.57 -10.55
CA PRO A 225 -22.52 4.03 -10.48
C PRO A 225 -21.48 4.76 -11.32
N VAL A 226 -20.24 4.26 -11.42
CA VAL A 226 -19.23 4.86 -12.31
C VAL A 226 -19.60 4.66 -13.78
N MET A 227 -20.09 3.48 -14.17
CA MET A 227 -20.60 3.21 -15.51
C MET A 227 -21.75 4.16 -15.89
N ASP A 228 -22.74 4.28 -15.00
CA ASP A 228 -23.90 5.15 -15.19
C ASP A 228 -23.47 6.62 -15.26
N GLY A 229 -22.60 7.06 -14.35
CA GLY A 229 -22.09 8.43 -14.34
C GLY A 229 -21.28 8.78 -15.58
N LEU A 230 -20.45 7.86 -16.10
CA LEU A 230 -19.71 8.05 -17.35
C LEU A 230 -20.65 8.16 -18.56
N ARG A 231 -21.71 7.33 -18.60
CA ARG A 231 -22.74 7.43 -19.65
C ARG A 231 -23.46 8.78 -19.60
N ASP A 232 -23.81 9.25 -18.41
CA ASP A 232 -24.54 10.51 -18.21
C ASP A 232 -23.67 11.75 -18.50
N MET A 233 -22.35 11.69 -18.25
CA MET A 233 -21.41 12.74 -18.64
C MET A 233 -21.28 12.88 -20.16
N GLY A 234 -21.60 11.81 -20.91
CA GLY A 234 -21.45 11.77 -22.36
C GLY A 234 -20.00 11.70 -22.82
N GLY A 235 -19.80 11.59 -24.14
CA GLY A 235 -18.48 11.39 -24.73
C GLY A 235 -18.03 9.93 -24.76
N SER A 236 -16.78 9.72 -25.18
CA SER A 236 -16.17 8.38 -25.25
C SER A 236 -15.42 8.05 -23.97
N TYR A 237 -15.61 6.85 -23.44
CA TYR A 237 -14.95 6.38 -22.23
C TYR A 237 -14.56 4.91 -22.33
N ARG A 238 -13.57 4.54 -21.52
CA ARG A 238 -13.20 3.15 -21.27
C ARG A 238 -13.21 2.86 -19.78
N ILE A 239 -13.55 1.62 -19.43
CA ILE A 239 -13.52 1.14 -18.05
C ILE A 239 -12.72 -0.16 -18.02
N LEU A 240 -11.77 -0.26 -17.09
CA LEU A 240 -11.04 -1.47 -16.77
C LEU A 240 -11.39 -1.88 -15.35
N VAL A 241 -11.83 -3.12 -15.17
CA VAL A 241 -12.04 -3.74 -13.86
C VAL A 241 -11.14 -4.96 -13.75
N ALA A 242 -10.34 -5.03 -12.69
CA ALA A 242 -9.46 -6.15 -12.38
C ALA A 242 -9.12 -6.16 -10.88
N PRO A 243 -8.94 -7.33 -10.26
CA PRO A 243 -8.10 -7.45 -9.06
C PRO A 243 -6.63 -7.20 -9.44
N ASP A 244 -5.82 -6.80 -8.46
CA ASP A 244 -4.36 -6.70 -8.60
C ASP A 244 -3.65 -8.02 -8.26
N HIS A 245 -4.21 -8.82 -7.36
CA HIS A 245 -3.72 -10.18 -7.05
C HIS A 245 -4.83 -11.14 -6.60
N TYR A 246 -4.43 -12.40 -6.39
CA TYR A 246 -5.31 -13.46 -5.90
C TYR A 246 -5.11 -13.65 -4.39
N THR A 247 -6.21 -13.66 -3.62
CA THR A 247 -6.18 -13.89 -2.17
C THR A 247 -7.24 -14.92 -1.79
N PRO A 248 -6.94 -16.23 -1.90
CA PRO A 248 -7.92 -17.28 -1.64
C PRO A 248 -8.33 -17.29 -0.17
N VAL A 249 -9.64 -17.37 0.07
CA VAL A 249 -10.21 -17.47 1.43
C VAL A 249 -9.63 -18.66 2.20
N SER A 250 -9.38 -19.78 1.51
CA SER A 250 -8.78 -20.98 2.12
C SER A 250 -7.31 -20.80 2.53
N LEU A 251 -6.58 -19.90 1.86
CA LEU A 251 -5.16 -19.65 2.14
C LEU A 251 -4.97 -18.50 3.13
N LYS A 252 -5.91 -17.55 3.22
CA LYS A 252 -5.84 -16.37 4.10
C LYS A 252 -4.60 -15.49 3.85
N THR A 253 -4.00 -15.63 2.69
CA THR A 253 -2.82 -14.91 2.23
C THR A 253 -2.83 -14.84 0.72
N HIS A 254 -1.96 -14.01 0.16
CA HIS A 254 -1.84 -13.87 -1.28
C HIS A 254 -1.38 -15.19 -1.90
N GLY A 255 -2.08 -15.60 -2.94
CA GLY A 255 -1.77 -16.78 -3.73
C GLY A 255 -1.18 -16.41 -5.09
N PRO A 256 -0.34 -17.27 -5.68
CA PRO A 256 0.06 -17.12 -7.07
C PRO A 256 -1.12 -17.44 -8.00
N GLY A 257 -1.24 -16.72 -9.12
CA GLY A 257 -2.22 -17.03 -10.15
C GLY A 257 -2.56 -15.83 -11.03
N PRO A 258 -3.15 -16.06 -12.22
CA PRO A 258 -3.73 -14.99 -13.00
C PRO A 258 -5.00 -14.46 -12.33
N VAL A 259 -5.34 -13.21 -12.62
CA VAL A 259 -6.59 -12.57 -12.19
C VAL A 259 -7.44 -12.21 -13.41
N PRO A 260 -8.78 -12.30 -13.32
CA PRO A 260 -9.65 -11.90 -14.41
C PRO A 260 -9.62 -10.38 -14.58
N TYR A 261 -9.72 -9.90 -15.82
CA TYR A 261 -9.95 -8.48 -16.09
C TYR A 261 -10.96 -8.30 -17.23
N ILE A 262 -11.64 -7.15 -17.24
CA ILE A 262 -12.54 -6.75 -18.33
C ILE A 262 -12.25 -5.31 -18.74
N ILE A 263 -12.23 -5.06 -20.05
CA ILE A 263 -12.18 -3.71 -20.63
C ILE A 263 -13.46 -3.47 -21.40
N TYR A 264 -14.19 -2.43 -21.02
CA TYR A 264 -15.29 -1.87 -21.80
C TYR A 264 -14.80 -0.62 -22.54
N ASP A 265 -15.12 -0.50 -23.83
CA ASP A 265 -14.86 0.67 -24.66
C ASP A 265 -16.17 1.15 -25.29
N SER A 266 -16.60 2.36 -24.93
CA SER A 266 -17.87 2.93 -25.39
C SER A 266 -17.90 3.21 -26.89
N LEU A 267 -16.74 3.26 -27.56
CA LEU A 267 -16.62 3.40 -29.02
C LEU A 267 -16.74 2.06 -29.75
N SER A 268 -16.61 0.93 -29.04
CA SER A 268 -16.74 -0.40 -29.63
C SER A 268 -17.51 -1.35 -28.71
N PRO A 269 -18.78 -1.03 -28.38
CA PRO A 269 -19.58 -1.88 -27.52
C PRO A 269 -19.76 -3.25 -28.18
N LYS A 270 -19.60 -4.32 -27.39
CA LYS A 270 -19.86 -5.69 -27.80
C LYS A 270 -21.16 -6.15 -27.15
N ASP A 271 -22.03 -6.75 -27.95
CA ASP A 271 -23.24 -7.39 -27.45
C ASP A 271 -22.90 -8.79 -26.95
N ASN A 272 -22.63 -8.89 -25.65
CA ASN A 272 -22.23 -10.11 -24.96
C ASN A 272 -23.16 -10.34 -23.76
N SER A 273 -24.47 -10.46 -24.00
CA SER A 273 -25.49 -10.55 -22.95
C SER A 273 -25.25 -11.67 -21.93
N ASP A 274 -24.60 -12.76 -22.36
CA ASP A 274 -24.37 -13.95 -21.55
C ASP A 274 -22.99 -13.95 -20.87
N ALA A 275 -22.21 -12.87 -21.02
CA ALA A 275 -20.87 -12.78 -20.43
C ALA A 275 -20.94 -12.58 -18.91
N THR A 276 -20.10 -13.32 -18.19
CA THR A 276 -19.92 -13.20 -16.74
C THR A 276 -18.49 -12.81 -16.41
N PHE A 277 -18.30 -12.03 -15.36
CA PHE A 277 -16.96 -11.71 -14.84
C PHE A 277 -16.60 -12.66 -13.70
N SER A 278 -15.83 -13.70 -14.00
CA SER A 278 -15.34 -14.70 -13.04
C SER A 278 -14.06 -15.35 -13.54
N GLU A 279 -13.31 -16.01 -12.64
CA GLU A 279 -12.11 -16.75 -12.99
C GLU A 279 -12.37 -17.84 -14.05
N PRO A 280 -13.41 -18.71 -13.93
CA PRO A 280 -13.69 -19.72 -14.96
C PRO A 280 -14.06 -19.12 -16.32
N ALA A 281 -14.76 -17.98 -16.35
CA ALA A 281 -15.08 -17.30 -17.61
C ALA A 281 -13.83 -16.69 -18.25
N ALA A 282 -12.93 -16.12 -17.45
CA ALA A 282 -11.67 -15.57 -17.93
C ALA A 282 -10.71 -16.65 -18.46
N GLU A 283 -10.69 -17.84 -17.87
CA GLU A 283 -9.89 -18.99 -18.34
C GLU A 283 -10.28 -19.46 -19.75
N GLN A 284 -11.55 -19.27 -20.13
CA GLN A 284 -12.03 -19.61 -21.48
C GLN A 284 -11.71 -18.54 -22.53
N SER A 285 -11.26 -17.35 -22.09
CA SER A 285 -10.91 -16.25 -22.99
C SER A 285 -9.60 -16.54 -23.73
N PRO A 286 -9.52 -16.29 -25.06
CA PRO A 286 -8.25 -16.35 -25.77
C PRO A 286 -7.32 -15.17 -25.44
N ILE A 287 -7.77 -14.20 -24.63
CA ILE A 287 -7.04 -12.98 -24.31
C ILE A 287 -6.34 -13.14 -22.96
N MET A 288 -5.01 -13.25 -23.01
CA MET A 288 -4.15 -13.34 -21.83
C MET A 288 -3.04 -12.30 -21.90
N ILE A 289 -2.86 -11.52 -20.84
CA ILE A 289 -1.70 -10.63 -20.66
C ILE A 289 -0.83 -11.24 -19.57
N LYS A 290 0.32 -11.81 -19.97
CA LYS A 290 1.23 -12.46 -19.02
C LYS A 290 1.88 -11.47 -18.05
N GLU A 291 2.21 -10.29 -18.53
CA GLU A 291 2.89 -9.26 -17.74
C GLU A 291 1.89 -8.17 -17.36
N GLY A 292 1.46 -8.14 -16.10
CA GLY A 292 0.41 -7.23 -15.63
C GLY A 292 0.65 -5.76 -15.98
N HIS A 293 1.90 -5.29 -15.97
CA HIS A 293 2.24 -3.91 -16.33
C HIS A 293 1.86 -3.53 -17.79
N LYS A 294 1.68 -4.50 -18.70
CA LYS A 294 1.23 -4.27 -20.09
C LYS A 294 -0.27 -4.05 -20.21
N LEU A 295 -1.06 -4.36 -19.17
CA LEU A 295 -2.50 -4.15 -19.16
C LEU A 295 -2.86 -2.68 -19.33
N MET A 296 -2.08 -1.78 -18.71
CA MET A 296 -2.31 -0.34 -18.81
C MET A 296 -2.11 0.19 -20.24
N GLN A 297 -1.07 -0.28 -20.94
CA GLN A 297 -0.86 0.04 -22.36
C GLN A 297 -2.04 -0.41 -23.21
N ARG A 298 -2.57 -1.61 -22.96
CA ARG A 298 -3.77 -2.13 -23.65
C ARG A 298 -5.00 -1.27 -23.37
N PHE A 299 -5.20 -0.87 -22.11
CA PHE A 299 -6.35 -0.06 -21.70
C PHE A 299 -6.33 1.34 -22.30
N ILE A 300 -5.20 2.05 -22.21
CA ILE A 300 -5.05 3.38 -22.80
C ILE A 300 -5.06 3.29 -24.34
N GLY A 301 -4.53 2.20 -24.90
CA GLY A 301 -4.52 1.97 -26.35
C GLY A 301 -3.46 2.77 -27.09
N VAL A 302 -2.45 3.29 -26.38
CA VAL A 302 -1.29 3.97 -26.96
C VAL A 302 -0.01 3.39 -26.37
N THR A 303 1.05 3.33 -27.19
CA THR A 303 2.37 2.87 -26.74
C THR A 303 2.98 3.90 -25.77
N PRO A 304 3.48 3.49 -24.59
CA PRO A 304 4.14 4.41 -23.68
C PRO A 304 5.40 5.00 -24.33
N ARG A 305 5.65 6.28 -24.06
CA ARG A 305 6.88 6.97 -24.44
C ARG A 305 8.06 6.38 -23.68
N GLU A 306 9.23 6.38 -24.30
CA GLU A 306 10.48 6.10 -23.58
C GLU A 306 10.79 7.25 -22.62
N VAL A 307 11.03 6.91 -21.35
CA VAL A 307 11.32 7.89 -20.30
C VAL A 307 12.65 7.54 -19.65
N GLU A 308 13.62 8.45 -19.76
CA GLU A 308 14.90 8.31 -19.08
C GLU A 308 14.77 8.77 -17.61
N LEU A 309 14.73 7.81 -16.69
CA LEU A 309 14.46 8.07 -15.27
C LEU A 309 15.64 8.69 -14.50
N ASN A 310 16.86 8.68 -15.07
CA ASN A 310 18.05 9.17 -14.37
C ASN A 310 19.11 9.77 -15.32
N PRO A 311 18.89 10.98 -15.86
CA PRO A 311 19.81 11.60 -16.81
C PRO A 311 21.17 11.97 -16.18
N LYS A 312 21.23 12.22 -14.86
CA LYS A 312 22.47 12.65 -14.17
C LYS A 312 23.48 11.53 -13.96
N LYS A 313 23.03 10.29 -13.75
CA LYS A 313 23.92 9.13 -13.55
C LYS A 313 24.69 8.76 -14.82
N LYS A 314 24.04 8.91 -15.98
CA LYS A 314 24.64 8.67 -17.29
C LYS A 314 25.68 9.73 -17.66
N ALA A 315 25.46 11.00 -17.32
CA ALA A 315 26.45 12.07 -17.53
C ALA A 315 27.72 11.86 -16.69
N SER A 316 27.60 11.33 -15.47
CA SER A 316 28.76 10.95 -14.65
C SER A 316 29.47 9.70 -15.18
N GLU A 317 28.74 8.69 -15.65
CA GLU A 317 29.32 7.47 -16.22
C GLU A 317 30.00 7.74 -17.59
N GLN A 318 29.44 8.64 -18.41
CA GLN A 318 30.03 9.07 -19.68
C GLN A 318 31.26 9.95 -19.49
N ARG A 319 31.33 10.77 -18.42
CA ARG A 319 32.54 11.52 -18.07
C ARG A 319 33.67 10.63 -17.54
N ILE A 320 33.35 9.50 -16.92
CA ILE A 320 34.36 8.53 -16.43
C ILE A 320 34.87 7.65 -17.59
N ALA A 321 34.04 7.41 -18.61
CA ALA A 321 34.39 6.58 -19.77
C ALA A 321 35.18 7.32 -20.88
N GLN A 322 35.42 8.62 -20.74
CA GLN A 322 36.35 9.36 -21.61
C GLN A 322 37.61 9.71 -20.79
N PRO A 323 38.68 8.91 -20.87
CA PRO A 323 39.99 9.36 -20.42
C PRO A 323 40.48 10.48 -21.35
N ASP A 324 41.05 11.54 -20.76
CA ASP A 324 41.82 12.57 -21.48
C ASP A 324 42.92 11.97 -22.37
#